data_AF-A0A821ZTW5-F1
#
_entry.id   AF-A0A821ZTW5-F1
#
_cell.length_a   1.000
_cell.length_b   1.000
_cell.length_c   1.000
_cell.angle_alpha   90.00
_cell.angle_beta   90.00
_cell.angle_gamma   90.00
#
_symmetry.space_group_name_H-M   'P 1'
#
loop_
_entity.id
_entity.type
_entity.pdbx_description
1 polymer ?
#
loop_
_entity_poly.entity_id
_entity_poly.type
_entity_poly.pdbx_seq_one_letter_code
_entity_poly.pdbx_strand_id
1 'polypeptide(L)'
;MGGKFDEIAYKAVVQQLETTNEIVKMLCNTLAKVISDIPLNAKWAQNGVTVAGGHGKGNATNQLYYPEGIFIDDDQTIVIADCWNHRIVQWRTDNTNEEVVAGGHGQGNRLDQLNCPTNVLIDEKTNTLIISDRGNRRV
;
A
#
# COMPACT_ATOMS: atom_id res chain seq x y z
N MET A 1 -44.31 -52.98 -10.33
CA MET A 1 -42.89 -52.73 -10.68
C MET A 1 -42.23 -52.02 -9.50
N GLY A 2 -41.77 -52.75 -8.49
CA GLY A 2 -41.05 -52.18 -7.35
C GLY A 2 -39.56 -52.42 -7.55
N GLY A 3 -38.83 -51.41 -8.02
CA GLY A 3 -37.39 -51.50 -8.16
C GLY A 3 -36.75 -51.73 -6.79
N LYS A 4 -35.91 -52.77 -6.66
CA LYS A 4 -35.09 -52.95 -5.46
C LYS A 4 -34.22 -51.70 -5.32
N PHE A 5 -34.43 -50.94 -4.25
CA PHE A 5 -33.53 -49.86 -3.90
C PHE A 5 -32.14 -50.46 -3.68
N ASP A 6 -31.16 -49.95 -4.42
CA ASP A 6 -29.76 -50.30 -4.19
C ASP A 6 -29.30 -49.61 -2.91
N GLU A 7 -29.31 -50.37 -1.81
CA GLU A 7 -28.90 -49.92 -0.49
C GLU A 7 -27.46 -49.39 -0.48
N ILE A 8 -26.60 -49.89 -1.38
CA ILE A 8 -25.21 -49.42 -1.54
C ILE A 8 -25.20 -48.03 -2.14
N ALA A 9 -25.98 -47.81 -3.22
CA ALA A 9 -26.12 -46.49 -3.83
C ALA A 9 -26.72 -45.47 -2.86
N TYR A 10 -27.72 -45.86 -2.07
CA TYR A 10 -28.32 -45.01 -1.06
C TYR A 10 -27.30 -44.60 0.03
N LYS A 11 -26.54 -45.57 0.57
CA LYS A 11 -25.49 -45.28 1.56
C LYS A 11 -24.38 -44.39 0.99
N ALA A 12 -24.00 -44.58 -0.27
CA ALA A 12 -23.00 -43.74 -0.93
C ALA A 12 -23.46 -42.28 -1.09
N VAL A 13 -24.73 -42.06 -1.45
CA VAL A 13 -25.31 -40.72 -1.55
C VAL A 13 -25.38 -40.04 -0.18
N VAL A 14 -25.81 -40.77 0.86
CA VAL A 14 -25.84 -40.24 2.24
C VAL A 14 -24.43 -39.85 2.73
N GLN A 15 -23.43 -40.70 2.50
CA GLN A 15 -22.03 -40.41 2.87
C GLN A 15 -21.48 -39.17 2.15
N GLN A 16 -21.82 -38.99 0.86
CA GLN A 16 -21.41 -37.81 0.09
C GLN A 16 -22.04 -36.52 0.64
N LEU A 17 -23.31 -36.57 1.05
CA LEU A 17 -24.00 -35.43 1.67
C LEU A 17 -23.40 -35.06 3.03
N GLU A 18 -23.10 -36.05 3.87
CA GLU A 18 -22.43 -35.83 5.16
C GLU A 18 -21.05 -35.19 4.98
N THR A 19 -20.27 -35.70 4.02
CA THR A 19 -18.94 -35.16 3.69
C THR A 19 -19.04 -33.71 3.20
N THR A 20 -20.05 -33.42 2.36
CA THR A 20 -20.28 -32.05 1.86
C THR A 20 -20.64 -31.10 3.01
N ASN A 21 -21.47 -31.53 3.96
CA ASN A 21 -21.82 -30.72 5.12
C ASN A 21 -20.61 -30.42 6.01
N GLU A 22 -19.71 -31.38 6.22
CA GLU A 22 -18.49 -31.14 7.00
C GLU A 22 -17.53 -30.17 6.29
N ILE A 23 -17.41 -30.24 4.96
CA ILE A 23 -16.63 -29.27 4.17
C ILE A 23 -17.23 -27.86 4.32
N VAL A 24 -18.55 -27.71 4.21
CA VAL A 24 -19.22 -26.40 4.38
C VAL A 24 -18.99 -25.84 5.78
N LYS A 25 -19.09 -26.66 6.84
CA LYS A 25 -18.78 -26.24 8.21
C LYS A 25 -17.32 -25.80 8.37
N MET A 26 -16.39 -26.56 7.79
CA MET A 26 -14.95 -26.25 7.83
C MET A 26 -14.65 -24.92 7.13
N LEU A 27 -15.25 -24.69 5.96
CA LEU A 27 -15.11 -23.42 5.23
C LEU A 27 -15.71 -22.25 6.02
N CYS A 28 -16.91 -22.41 6.59
CA CYS A 28 -17.53 -21.39 7.44
C CYS A 28 -16.67 -21.04 8.67
N ASN A 29 -16.12 -22.04 9.35
CA ASN A 29 -15.23 -21.82 10.50
C ASN A 29 -13.92 -21.12 10.09
N THR A 30 -13.38 -21.48 8.91
CA THR A 30 -12.17 -20.85 8.36
C THR A 30 -12.42 -19.40 8.01
N LEU A 31 -13.54 -19.10 7.34
CA LEU A 31 -13.96 -17.74 7.01
C LEU A 31 -14.25 -16.90 8.27
N ALA A 32 -14.93 -17.47 9.26
CA ALA A 32 -15.18 -16.79 10.53
C ALA A 32 -13.88 -16.43 11.26
N LYS A 33 -12.88 -17.32 11.22
CA LYS A 33 -11.54 -17.06 11.78
C LYS A 33 -10.80 -15.96 11.02
N VAL A 34 -10.80 -16.02 9.68
CA VAL A 34 -10.21 -14.96 8.85
C VAL A 34 -10.84 -13.60 9.15
N ILE A 35 -12.18 -13.55 9.26
CA ILE A 35 -12.91 -12.32 9.55
C ILE A 35 -12.63 -11.81 10.99
N SER A 36 -12.51 -12.70 11.98
CA SER A 36 -12.16 -12.31 13.35
C SER A 36 -10.72 -11.83 13.50
N ASP A 37 -9.81 -12.34 12.67
CA ASP A 37 -8.41 -11.96 12.65
C ASP A 37 -8.20 -10.63 11.89
N ILE A 38 -9.18 -10.17 11.11
CA ILE A 38 -9.20 -8.80 10.58
C ILE A 38 -9.50 -7.86 11.76
N PRO A 39 -8.57 -6.99 12.17
CA PRO A 39 -8.83 -6.05 13.25
C PRO A 39 -9.85 -5.02 12.77
N LEU A 40 -11.14 -5.29 13.02
CA LEU A 40 -12.28 -4.38 12.75
C LEU A 40 -12.10 -3.01 13.42
N ASN A 41 -11.17 -2.93 14.38
CA ASN A 41 -10.88 -1.79 15.22
C ASN A 41 -9.39 -1.41 15.14
N ALA A 42 -8.76 -1.47 13.96
CA ALA A 42 -7.39 -0.98 13.75
C ALA A 42 -7.32 0.53 14.05
N LYS A 43 -7.41 0.88 15.33
CA LYS A 43 -7.02 2.16 15.89
C LYS A 43 -5.54 2.30 15.55
N TRP A 44 -5.20 3.47 15.04
CA TRP A 44 -3.84 3.89 14.70
C TRP A 44 -2.83 3.31 15.70
N ALA A 45 -1.71 2.79 15.20
CA ALA A 45 -0.63 2.28 16.04
C ALA A 45 -0.32 3.31 17.13
N GLN A 46 -0.51 2.94 18.39
CA GLN A 46 -0.29 3.87 19.52
C GLN A 46 1.18 4.26 19.68
N ASN A 47 2.08 3.53 19.02
CA ASN A 47 3.52 3.75 19.00
C ASN A 47 3.97 4.08 17.58
N GLY A 48 3.50 5.20 17.02
CA GLY A 48 3.95 5.68 15.72
C GLY A 48 5.47 5.90 15.72
N VAL A 49 6.13 5.53 14.62
CA VAL A 49 7.56 5.75 14.41
C VAL A 49 7.77 6.75 13.27
N THR A 50 8.83 7.55 13.36
CA THR A 50 9.24 8.39 12.23
C THR A 50 9.93 7.51 11.20
N VAL A 51 9.33 7.38 10.01
CA VAL A 51 9.87 6.59 8.90
C VAL A 51 10.57 7.44 7.84
N ALA A 52 10.33 8.75 7.84
CA ALA A 52 11.00 9.71 6.97
C ALA A 52 11.15 11.07 7.64
N GLY A 53 12.28 11.73 7.40
CA GLY A 53 12.64 12.99 8.05
C GLY A 53 13.14 12.79 9.48
N GLY A 54 12.68 13.62 10.42
CA GLY A 54 13.07 13.56 11.84
C GLY A 54 14.40 14.23 12.19
N HIS A 55 15.23 14.60 11.21
CA HIS A 55 16.56 15.20 11.41
C HIS A 55 16.55 16.74 11.30
N GLY A 56 15.41 17.35 11.59
CA GLY A 56 15.18 18.78 11.43
C GLY A 56 14.95 19.21 9.98
N LYS A 57 14.67 20.50 9.82
CA LYS A 57 14.50 21.15 8.51
C LYS A 57 15.85 21.30 7.81
N GLY A 58 15.93 20.92 6.53
CA GLY A 58 17.11 21.15 5.70
C GLY A 58 17.05 20.43 4.35
N ASN A 59 18.16 20.49 3.61
CA ASN A 59 18.29 19.97 2.23
C ASN A 59 19.02 18.63 2.15
N ALA A 60 19.54 18.09 3.24
CA ALA A 60 20.13 16.74 3.24
C ALA A 60 19.07 15.69 2.86
N THR A 61 19.49 14.52 2.37
CA THR A 61 18.57 13.44 1.95
C THR A 61 17.73 12.89 3.11
N ASN A 62 18.27 12.94 4.34
CA ASN A 62 17.58 12.56 5.57
C ASN A 62 16.76 13.71 6.23
N GLN A 63 16.70 14.89 5.60
CA GLN A 63 15.97 16.08 6.07
C GLN A 63 14.84 16.44 5.10
N LEU A 64 13.76 17.01 5.63
CA LEU A 64 12.61 17.48 4.85
C LEU A 64 12.31 18.93 5.19
N TYR A 65 11.69 19.67 4.28
CA TYR A 65 11.24 21.03 4.50
C TYR A 65 9.81 21.22 3.95
N TYR A 66 8.84 21.25 4.89
CA TYR A 66 7.41 21.32 4.60
C TYR A 66 6.97 20.29 3.53
N PRO A 67 7.11 18.99 3.80
CA PRO A 67 6.58 17.96 2.91
C PRO A 67 5.04 18.05 2.86
N GLU A 68 4.45 17.96 1.67
CA GLU A 68 2.99 18.12 1.49
C GLU A 68 2.29 16.84 1.01
N GLY A 69 2.98 15.94 0.31
CA GLY A 69 2.40 14.74 -0.27
C GLY A 69 3.27 13.52 -0.08
N ILE A 70 2.62 12.35 0.01
CA ILE A 70 3.27 11.06 0.23
C ILE A 70 2.56 9.97 -0.58
N PHE A 71 3.35 9.06 -1.15
CA PHE A 71 2.90 7.83 -1.77
C PHE A 71 3.71 6.66 -1.20
N ILE A 72 3.08 5.50 -1.05
CA ILE A 72 3.71 4.29 -0.55
C ILE A 72 3.28 3.13 -1.46
N ASP A 73 4.25 2.38 -1.99
CA ASP A 73 3.99 1.16 -2.77
C ASP A 73 3.97 -0.10 -1.89
N ASP A 74 3.61 -1.24 -2.49
CA ASP A 74 3.58 -2.55 -1.81
C ASP A 74 4.98 -3.03 -1.35
N ASP A 75 6.06 -2.50 -1.95
CA ASP A 75 7.45 -2.78 -1.58
C ASP A 75 7.95 -1.89 -0.43
N GLN A 76 7.06 -1.09 0.18
CA GLN A 76 7.34 -0.13 1.25
C GLN A 76 8.34 0.97 0.84
N THR A 77 8.38 1.29 -0.45
CA THR A 77 9.01 2.51 -0.94
C THR A 77 8.09 3.68 -0.63
N ILE A 78 8.62 4.68 0.06
CA ILE A 78 7.93 5.91 0.41
C ILE A 78 8.45 7.02 -0.48
N VAL A 79 7.57 7.66 -1.24
CA VAL A 79 7.90 8.81 -2.09
C VAL A 79 7.23 10.05 -1.54
N ILE A 80 7.99 11.13 -1.36
CA ILE A 80 7.56 12.33 -0.63
C ILE A 80 7.76 13.56 -1.51
N ALA A 81 6.71 14.38 -1.61
CA ALA A 81 6.79 15.72 -2.17
C ALA A 81 7.33 16.70 -1.11
N ASP A 82 8.63 16.98 -1.18
CA ASP A 82 9.34 17.87 -0.27
C ASP A 82 9.25 19.32 -0.78
N CYS A 83 8.08 19.94 -0.53
CA CYS A 83 7.61 21.14 -1.24
C CYS A 83 8.63 22.28 -1.20
N TRP A 84 9.13 22.64 -0.01
CA TRP A 84 10.02 23.80 0.12
C TRP A 84 11.48 23.51 -0.19
N ASN A 85 11.83 22.25 -0.42
CA ASN A 85 13.10 21.87 -1.04
C ASN A 85 12.97 21.67 -2.56
N HIS A 86 11.77 21.86 -3.12
CA HIS A 86 11.50 21.80 -4.56
C HIS A 86 11.98 20.49 -5.20
N ARG A 87 11.70 19.36 -4.53
CA ARG A 87 12.15 18.03 -4.94
C ARG A 87 11.15 16.95 -4.55
N ILE A 88 11.30 15.78 -5.18
CA ILE A 88 10.70 14.54 -4.73
C ILE A 88 11.82 13.66 -4.16
N VAL A 89 11.60 13.10 -2.98
CA VAL A 89 12.54 12.17 -2.35
C VAL A 89 11.90 10.80 -2.17
N GLN A 90 12.70 9.76 -2.38
CA GLN A 90 12.36 8.38 -2.12
C GLN A 90 13.07 7.89 -0.86
N TRP A 91 12.35 7.15 -0.02
CA TRP A 91 12.81 6.51 1.20
C TRP A 91 12.38 5.05 1.21
N ARG A 92 13.15 4.17 1.84
CA ARG A 92 12.72 2.81 2.15
C ARG A 92 12.55 2.66 3.65
N THR A 93 11.52 1.93 4.08
CA THR A 93 11.22 1.72 5.51
C THR A 93 12.30 0.93 6.26
N ASP A 94 13.21 0.27 5.53
CA ASP A 94 14.40 -0.39 6.07
C ASP A 94 15.58 0.57 6.32
N ASN A 95 15.40 1.88 6.11
CA ASN A 95 16.42 2.94 6.24
C ASN A 95 17.67 2.71 5.35
N THR A 96 17.55 1.93 4.27
CA THR A 96 18.73 1.59 3.47
C THR A 96 19.06 2.61 2.38
N ASN A 97 18.09 3.42 1.93
CA ASN A 97 18.29 4.32 0.79
C ASN A 97 17.38 5.56 0.86
N GLU A 98 17.98 6.76 0.93
CA GLU A 98 17.31 8.04 0.65
C GLU A 98 17.86 8.67 -0.63
N GLU A 99 16.99 8.94 -1.60
CA GLU A 99 17.39 9.46 -2.92
C GLU A 99 16.48 10.60 -3.40
N VAL A 100 17.04 11.59 -4.10
CA VAL A 100 16.26 12.59 -4.83
C VAL A 100 15.92 12.01 -6.20
N VAL A 101 14.64 11.71 -6.43
CA VAL A 101 14.18 11.05 -7.67
C VAL A 101 13.64 12.03 -8.72
N ALA A 102 13.31 13.25 -8.32
CA ALA A 102 12.94 14.34 -9.23
C ALA A 102 13.17 15.71 -8.60
N GLY A 103 13.41 16.74 -9.41
CA GLY A 103 13.71 18.09 -8.92
C GLY A 103 15.09 18.18 -8.25
N GLY A 104 15.22 19.00 -7.22
CA GLY A 104 16.47 19.15 -6.46
C GLY A 104 17.53 20.06 -7.10
N HIS A 105 17.34 20.49 -8.35
CA HIS A 105 18.21 21.43 -9.06
C HIS A 105 17.77 22.89 -8.90
N GLY A 106 17.26 23.22 -7.71
CA GLY A 106 16.66 24.50 -7.37
C GLY A 106 15.24 24.68 -7.88
N GLN A 107 14.57 25.71 -7.35
CA GLN A 107 13.23 26.10 -7.76
C GLN A 107 13.22 26.59 -9.22
N GLY A 108 12.27 26.10 -10.02
CA GLY A 108 12.05 26.59 -11.37
C GLY A 108 11.19 25.66 -12.20
N ASN A 109 11.04 25.95 -13.50
CA ASN A 109 10.10 25.30 -14.42
C ASN A 109 10.76 24.45 -15.50
N ARG A 110 12.08 24.24 -15.44
CA ARG A 110 12.78 23.30 -16.31
C ARG A 110 12.32 21.85 -16.03
N LEU A 111 12.69 20.92 -16.90
CA LEU A 111 12.31 19.50 -16.75
C LEU A 111 12.96 18.85 -15.52
N ASP A 112 14.14 19.32 -15.11
CA ASP A 112 14.90 18.86 -13.95
C ASP A 112 14.62 19.66 -12.66
N GLN A 113 13.68 20.63 -12.72
CA GLN A 113 13.31 21.49 -11.63
C GLN A 113 11.83 21.34 -11.27
N LEU A 114 11.52 21.59 -10.01
CA LEU A 114 10.16 21.68 -9.51
C LEU A 114 9.97 23.02 -8.79
N ASN A 115 8.71 23.35 -8.52
CA ASN A 115 8.35 24.55 -7.79
C ASN A 115 7.24 24.24 -6.79
N CYS A 116 7.63 23.83 -5.58
CA CYS A 116 6.73 23.44 -4.51
C CYS A 116 5.76 22.33 -4.96
N PRO A 117 6.29 21.14 -5.28
CA PRO A 117 5.46 19.98 -5.56
C PRO A 117 4.63 19.65 -4.32
N THR A 118 3.35 19.34 -4.54
CA THR A 118 2.40 19.13 -3.44
C THR A 118 1.96 17.70 -3.28
N ASN A 119 1.99 16.92 -4.35
CA ASN A 119 1.56 15.54 -4.32
C ASN A 119 2.31 14.72 -5.35
N VAL A 120 2.38 13.41 -5.09
CA VAL A 120 3.02 12.41 -5.93
C VAL A 120 2.12 11.19 -6.05
N LEU A 121 2.13 10.56 -7.22
CA LEU A 121 1.49 9.28 -7.48
C LEU A 121 2.44 8.46 -8.35
N ILE A 122 2.48 7.15 -8.14
CA ILE A 122 3.13 6.23 -9.06
C ILE A 122 2.04 5.43 -9.77
N ASP A 123 2.03 5.47 -11.09
CA ASP A 123 1.30 4.46 -11.88
C ASP A 123 2.16 3.21 -11.96
N GLU A 124 1.86 2.23 -11.11
CA GLU A 124 2.60 0.96 -11.03
C GLU A 124 2.53 0.14 -12.33
N LYS A 125 1.52 0.35 -13.18
CA LYS A 125 1.40 -0.39 -14.45
C LYS A 125 2.42 0.09 -15.47
N THR A 126 2.72 1.38 -15.46
CA THR A 126 3.67 2.02 -16.40
C THR A 126 4.99 2.39 -15.72
N ASN A 127 5.11 2.16 -14.42
CA ASN A 127 6.21 2.60 -13.57
C ASN A 127 6.51 4.11 -13.75
N THR A 128 5.46 4.93 -13.73
CA THR A 128 5.56 6.38 -14.00
C THR A 128 5.27 7.20 -12.74
N LEU A 129 6.20 8.07 -12.38
CA LEU A 129 6.02 9.07 -11.33
C LEU A 129 5.27 10.29 -11.89
N ILE A 130 4.14 10.63 -11.27
CA ILE A 130 3.28 11.75 -11.61
C ILE A 130 3.34 12.77 -10.47
N ILE A 131 3.62 14.05 -10.76
CA ILE A 131 3.95 15.06 -9.76
C ILE A 131 3.05 16.26 -9.90
N SER A 132 2.29 16.61 -8.85
CA SER A 132 1.56 17.89 -8.82
C SER A 132 2.51 19.05 -8.52
N ASP A 133 3.15 19.59 -9.55
CA ASP A 133 4.13 20.69 -9.52
C ASP A 133 3.44 22.06 -9.40
N ARG A 134 2.83 22.31 -8.23
CA ARG A 134 1.87 23.40 -7.96
C ARG A 134 2.37 24.76 -8.41
N GLY A 135 3.60 25.15 -8.07
CA GLY A 135 4.15 26.46 -8.40
C GLY A 135 4.38 26.68 -9.89
N ASN A 136 4.54 25.59 -10.65
CA ASN A 136 4.64 25.63 -12.11
C ASN A 136 3.32 25.38 -12.83
N ARG A 137 2.23 25.11 -12.08
CA ARG A 137 0.87 24.89 -12.62
C ARG A 137 0.82 23.74 -13.64
N ARG A 138 1.59 22.68 -13.37
CA ARG A 138 1.65 21.47 -14.20
C ARG A 138 1.54 20.20 -13.37
N VAL A 139 1.28 19.10 -14.07
CA VAL A 139 1.38 17.72 -13.59
C VAL A 139 2.42 16.99 -14.42
#